data_AF-A0A7S2MG93-F1
#
_entry.id   AF-A0A7S2MG93-F1
#
_cell.length_a   1.000
_cell.length_b   1.000
_cell.length_c   1.000
_cell.angle_alpha   90.00
_cell.angle_beta   90.00
_cell.angle_gamma   90.00
#
_symmetry.space_group_name_H-M   'P 1'
#
loop_
_entity.id
_entity.type
_entity.pdbx_description
1 polymer ?
#
loop_
_entity_poly.entity_id
_entity_poly.type
_entity_poly.pdbx_seq_one_letter_code
_entity_poly.pdbx_strand_id
1 'polypeptide(L)'
;KPAPLARVGRSADAAMSHAANPNKQKKEKAETEAAATAKQEKADRERIRRLIITLGDDNKKVVGQIKGLVGALEEDVEPHGDLMLETVLECAKCLPLKTGIFAAWTARMFDKHAAWASSVVTRCFEELRRALGEGRPSTAQLLLRFLVCLGNTGVLALPQVMDLLQQVLALSEGLRPAKGGDMGVYLALTSLLFVSPAAHAKATEKVDAII
;
A
#
# COMPACT_ATOMS: atom_id res chain seq x y z
N LYS A 1 95.32 -27.29 32.42
CA LYS A 1 94.98 -28.51 31.66
C LYS A 1 93.85 -29.23 32.40
N PRO A 2 92.73 -29.66 31.79
CA PRO A 2 92.18 -29.39 30.45
C PRO A 2 90.88 -28.54 30.47
N ALA A 3 90.34 -28.26 29.29
CA ALA A 3 89.07 -27.55 29.00
C ALA A 3 88.06 -28.53 28.32
N PRO A 4 87.02 -28.10 27.57
CA PRO A 4 85.63 -27.84 28.01
C PRO A 4 84.53 -28.57 27.17
N LEU A 5 83.26 -28.57 27.59
CA LEU A 5 82.06 -28.83 26.74
C LEU A 5 80.84 -28.10 27.38
N ALA A 6 80.30 -27.02 26.80
CA ALA A 6 79.17 -26.96 25.84
C ALA A 6 77.86 -27.53 26.45
N ARG A 7 76.70 -26.84 26.51
CA ARG A 7 75.92 -26.15 25.47
C ARG A 7 74.66 -25.47 26.08
N VAL A 8 74.24 -24.33 25.49
CA VAL A 8 72.88 -23.97 25.00
C VAL A 8 71.73 -23.91 26.04
N GLY A 9 70.87 -22.88 26.10
CA GLY A 9 70.56 -21.87 25.09
C GLY A 9 69.63 -20.76 25.61
N ARG A 10 69.67 -19.66 24.84
CA ARG A 10 68.81 -18.48 24.93
C ARG A 10 67.35 -18.86 24.65
N SER A 11 66.42 -18.35 25.44
CA SER A 11 65.02 -18.17 25.04
C SER A 11 64.83 -16.71 24.66
N ALA A 12 65.00 -16.43 23.36
CA ALA A 12 64.61 -15.17 22.74
C ALA A 12 63.10 -15.18 22.49
N ASP A 13 62.49 -14.01 22.70
CA ASP A 13 61.33 -13.44 22.02
C ASP A 13 60.44 -14.38 21.20
N ALA A 14 59.20 -14.53 21.67
CA ALA A 14 58.06 -14.79 20.80
C ALA A 14 56.85 -13.98 21.28
N ALA A 15 56.95 -12.65 21.16
CA ALA A 15 55.77 -11.80 21.01
C ALA A 15 55.09 -12.21 19.69
N MET A 16 54.23 -13.23 19.76
CA MET A 16 53.41 -13.67 18.64
C MET A 16 52.42 -12.54 18.33
N SER A 17 52.77 -11.74 17.34
CA SER A 17 51.87 -10.79 16.70
C SER A 17 50.63 -11.55 16.23
N HIS A 18 49.49 -11.34 16.91
CA HIS A 18 48.19 -11.72 16.38
C HIS A 18 47.96 -10.89 15.12
N ALA A 19 48.41 -11.40 13.97
CA ALA A 19 48.02 -10.88 12.67
C ALA A 19 46.50 -11.01 12.60
N ALA A 20 45.80 -9.89 12.82
CA ALA A 20 44.36 -9.81 12.71
C ALA A 20 43.97 -10.25 11.30
N ASN A 21 43.26 -11.38 11.19
CA ASN A 21 42.83 -11.91 9.91
C ASN A 21 41.94 -10.87 9.20
N PRO A 22 42.39 -10.27 8.09
CA PRO A 22 41.65 -9.19 7.42
C PRO A 22 40.30 -9.66 6.87
N ASN A 23 40.12 -10.96 6.66
CA ASN A 23 38.83 -11.54 6.27
C ASN A 23 37.81 -11.56 7.41
N LYS A 24 38.24 -11.62 8.67
CA LYS A 24 37.32 -11.60 9.83
C LYS A 24 36.73 -10.20 10.02
N GLN A 25 37.56 -9.16 9.92
CA GLN A 25 37.10 -7.76 10.01
C GLN A 25 36.22 -7.34 8.83
N LYS A 26 36.48 -7.84 7.61
CA LYS A 26 35.59 -7.62 6.46
C LYS A 26 34.23 -8.28 6.63
N LYS A 27 34.19 -9.51 7.17
CA LYS A 27 32.93 -10.24 7.42
C LYS A 27 32.10 -9.56 8.52
N GLU A 28 32.73 -9.16 9.62
CA GLU A 28 32.06 -8.45 10.72
C GLU A 28 31.53 -7.07 10.29
N LYS A 29 32.27 -6.33 9.44
CA LYS A 29 31.77 -5.07 8.85
C LYS A 29 30.59 -5.30 7.92
N ALA A 30 30.64 -6.30 7.04
CA ALA A 30 29.56 -6.61 6.11
C ALA A 30 28.28 -7.06 6.84
N GLU A 31 28.41 -7.85 7.91
CA GLU A 31 27.28 -8.25 8.77
C GLU A 31 26.68 -7.04 9.51
N THR A 32 27.51 -6.08 9.95
CA THR A 32 27.05 -4.86 10.62
C THR A 32 26.34 -3.90 9.65
N GLU A 33 26.86 -3.74 8.44
CA GLU A 33 26.23 -2.93 7.38
C GLU A 33 24.91 -3.53 6.92
N ALA A 34 24.84 -4.84 6.68
CA ALA A 34 23.60 -5.53 6.34
C ALA A 34 22.53 -5.39 7.44
N ALA A 35 22.93 -5.51 8.71
CA ALA A 35 22.02 -5.30 9.84
C ALA A 35 21.53 -3.85 9.93
N ALA A 36 22.38 -2.87 9.62
CA ALA A 36 21.99 -1.45 9.58
C ALA A 36 21.00 -1.16 8.45
N THR A 37 21.24 -1.69 7.24
CA THR A 37 20.32 -1.55 6.10
C THR A 37 18.96 -2.18 6.40
N ALA A 38 18.91 -3.39 6.94
CA ALA A 38 17.65 -4.05 7.30
C ALA A 38 16.87 -3.28 8.38
N LYS A 39 17.58 -2.69 9.35
CA LYS A 39 16.96 -1.84 10.38
C LYS A 39 16.38 -0.55 9.78
N GLN A 40 17.11 0.07 8.86
CA GLN A 40 16.64 1.27 8.16
C GLN A 40 15.41 0.96 7.31
N GLU A 41 15.45 -0.10 6.51
CA GLU A 41 14.32 -0.55 5.69
C GLU A 41 13.07 -0.78 6.55
N LYS A 42 13.22 -1.46 7.70
CA LYS A 42 12.11 -1.65 8.63
C LYS A 42 11.53 -0.33 9.13
N ALA A 43 12.40 0.63 9.48
CA ALA A 43 11.98 1.94 9.97
C ALA A 43 11.25 2.74 8.87
N ASP A 44 11.71 2.67 7.62
CA ASP A 44 11.05 3.31 6.49
C ASP A 44 9.69 2.70 6.21
N ARG A 45 9.58 1.37 6.21
CA ARG A 45 8.29 0.68 6.05
C ARG A 45 7.27 1.08 7.14
N GLU A 46 7.72 1.21 8.39
CA GLU A 46 6.87 1.64 9.50
C GLU A 46 6.45 3.12 9.37
N ARG A 47 7.40 3.99 9.00
CA ARG A 47 7.15 5.40 8.70
C ARG A 47 6.09 5.55 7.61
N ILE A 48 6.27 4.88 6.48
CA ILE A 48 5.36 4.95 5.32
C ILE A 48 3.95 4.51 5.73
N ARG A 49 3.84 3.34 6.39
CA ARG A 49 2.54 2.84 6.87
C ARG A 49 1.84 3.84 7.77
N ARG A 50 2.57 4.35 8.78
CA ARG A 50 2.03 5.31 9.73
C ARG A 50 1.51 6.55 9.03
N LEU A 51 2.31 7.14 8.13
CA LEU A 51 1.95 8.37 7.41
C LEU A 51 0.68 8.19 6.56
N ILE A 52 0.52 7.05 5.88
CA ILE A 52 -0.70 6.75 5.11
C ILE A 52 -1.88 6.55 6.06
N ILE A 53 -1.74 5.72 7.10
CA ILE A 53 -2.84 5.37 8.02
C ILE A 53 -3.38 6.61 8.75
N THR A 54 -2.50 7.51 9.21
CA THR A 54 -2.89 8.69 9.99
C THR A 54 -3.33 9.88 9.14
N LEU A 55 -3.38 9.73 7.81
CA LEU A 55 -3.86 10.79 6.92
C LEU A 55 -5.31 11.16 7.27
N GLY A 56 -5.55 12.44 7.54
CA GLY A 56 -6.86 12.97 7.92
C GLY A 56 -7.13 13.02 9.43
N ASP A 57 -6.22 12.53 10.28
CA ASP A 57 -6.44 12.48 11.73
C ASP A 57 -6.08 13.80 12.44
N ASP A 58 -5.21 14.61 11.83
CA ASP A 58 -4.81 15.91 12.37
C ASP A 58 -5.95 16.94 12.24
N ASN A 59 -6.03 17.89 13.19
CA ASN A 59 -6.97 19.03 13.14
C ASN A 59 -6.66 20.08 12.04
N LYS A 60 -5.66 19.81 11.18
CA LYS A 60 -5.29 20.68 10.05
C LYS A 60 -6.22 20.44 8.87
N LYS A 61 -6.26 21.38 7.91
CA LYS A 61 -7.02 21.21 6.67
C LYS A 61 -6.59 19.94 5.92
N VAL A 62 -7.52 19.00 5.71
CA VAL A 62 -7.26 17.69 5.05
C VAL A 62 -6.60 17.86 3.68
N VAL A 63 -7.00 18.86 2.89
CA VAL A 63 -6.36 19.17 1.59
C VAL A 63 -4.86 19.44 1.72
N GLY A 64 -4.46 20.15 2.78
CA GLY A 64 -3.05 20.42 3.07
C GLY A 64 -2.30 19.16 3.49
N GLN A 65 -2.94 18.30 4.28
CA GLN A 65 -2.38 17.01 4.68
C GLN A 65 -2.14 16.10 3.47
N ILE A 66 -3.10 16.00 2.56
CA ILE A 66 -2.98 15.22 1.32
C ILE A 66 -1.79 15.71 0.49
N LYS A 67 -1.66 17.02 0.26
CA LYS A 67 -0.52 17.59 -0.48
C LYS A 67 0.82 17.33 0.22
N GLY A 68 0.86 17.49 1.54
CA GLY A 68 2.05 17.21 2.33
C GLY A 68 2.47 15.75 2.25
N LEU A 69 1.51 14.82 2.29
CA LEU A 69 1.79 13.40 2.19
C LEU A 69 2.34 13.00 0.83
N VAL A 70 1.84 13.58 -0.26
CA VAL A 70 2.40 13.36 -1.62
C VAL A 70 3.88 13.73 -1.64
N GLY A 71 4.24 14.92 -1.17
CA GLY A 71 5.65 15.34 -1.13
C GLY A 71 6.51 14.50 -0.17
N ALA A 72 5.91 13.93 0.88
CA ALA A 72 6.64 13.11 1.84
C ALA A 72 6.89 11.66 1.36
N LEU A 73 6.13 11.16 0.39
CA LEU A 73 6.16 9.77 -0.05
C LEU A 73 6.44 9.59 -1.55
N GLU A 74 6.62 10.66 -2.33
CA GLU A 74 6.84 10.54 -3.79
C GLU A 74 8.12 9.75 -4.13
N GLU A 75 9.20 9.97 -3.37
CA GLU A 75 10.46 9.24 -3.54
C GLU A 75 10.38 7.80 -3.00
N ASP A 76 9.41 7.50 -2.13
CA ASP A 76 9.20 6.16 -1.56
C ASP A 76 8.49 5.22 -2.56
N VAL A 77 7.92 5.72 -3.66
CA VAL A 77 7.18 4.90 -4.63
C VAL A 77 8.08 3.87 -5.32
N GLU A 78 9.31 4.23 -5.66
CA GLU A 78 10.24 3.34 -6.33
C GLU A 78 10.72 2.18 -5.42
N PRO A 79 11.22 2.42 -4.19
CA PRO A 79 11.65 1.35 -3.30
C PRO A 79 10.50 0.65 -2.54
N HIS A 80 9.35 1.30 -2.37
CA HIS A 80 8.30 0.85 -1.46
C HIS A 80 6.87 0.92 -2.05
N GLY A 81 6.74 1.02 -3.37
CA GLY A 81 5.44 1.16 -4.05
C GLY A 81 4.42 0.08 -3.70
N ASP A 82 4.84 -1.18 -3.60
CA ASP A 82 3.96 -2.30 -3.21
C ASP A 82 3.44 -2.15 -1.78
N LEU A 83 4.29 -1.75 -0.85
CA LEU A 83 3.89 -1.49 0.54
C LEU A 83 2.87 -0.36 0.61
N MET A 84 3.09 0.73 -0.13
CA MET A 84 2.17 1.86 -0.17
C MET A 84 0.82 1.42 -0.74
N LEU A 85 0.83 0.67 -1.84
CA LEU A 85 -0.37 0.11 -2.48
C LEU A 85 -1.16 -0.78 -1.52
N GLU A 86 -0.49 -1.74 -0.88
CA GLU A 86 -1.12 -2.63 0.11
C GLU A 86 -1.73 -1.84 1.25
N THR A 87 -1.00 -0.83 1.76
CA THR A 87 -1.44 0.00 2.87
C THR A 87 -2.68 0.80 2.50
N VAL A 88 -2.74 1.39 1.30
CA VAL A 88 -3.93 2.13 0.83
C VAL A 88 -5.15 1.24 0.74
N LEU A 89 -5.01 0.05 0.14
CA LEU A 89 -6.13 -0.87 -0.01
C LEU A 89 -6.59 -1.42 1.34
N GLU A 90 -5.66 -1.66 2.26
CA GLU A 90 -6.01 -2.03 3.63
C GLU A 90 -6.78 -0.90 4.33
N CYS A 91 -6.33 0.35 4.18
CA CYS A 91 -7.03 1.51 4.70
C CYS A 91 -8.43 1.67 4.07
N ALA A 92 -8.58 1.41 2.76
CA ALA A 92 -9.89 1.46 2.10
C ALA A 92 -10.88 0.43 2.66
N LYS A 93 -10.39 -0.76 3.05
CA LYS A 93 -11.18 -1.84 3.66
C LYS A 93 -11.43 -1.67 5.17
N CYS A 94 -10.52 -1.02 5.89
CA CYS A 94 -10.56 -0.98 7.36
C CYS A 94 -10.93 0.40 7.92
N LEU A 95 -10.82 1.47 7.13
CA LEU A 95 -11.08 2.86 7.54
C LEU A 95 -12.13 3.51 6.62
N PRO A 96 -13.37 3.00 6.58
CA PRO A 96 -14.40 3.37 5.60
C PRO A 96 -14.82 4.85 5.64
N LEU A 97 -14.62 5.54 6.76
CA LEU A 97 -14.92 6.97 6.90
C LEU A 97 -13.87 7.85 6.21
N LYS A 98 -12.68 7.31 5.96
CA LYS A 98 -11.56 8.01 5.31
C LYS A 98 -11.36 7.60 3.85
N THR A 99 -12.21 6.75 3.29
CA THR A 99 -12.11 6.24 1.90
C THR A 99 -11.95 7.37 0.86
N GLY A 100 -12.72 8.45 0.98
CA GLY A 100 -12.59 9.61 0.08
C GLY A 100 -11.24 10.33 0.19
N ILE A 101 -10.64 10.35 1.39
CA ILE A 101 -9.32 10.94 1.63
C ILE A 101 -8.24 10.11 0.91
N PHE A 102 -8.30 8.78 1.03
CA PHE A 102 -7.36 7.89 0.33
C PHE A 102 -7.52 7.95 -1.19
N ALA A 103 -8.76 8.08 -1.69
CA ALA A 103 -8.99 8.23 -3.12
C ALA A 103 -8.45 9.57 -3.66
N ALA A 104 -8.64 10.65 -2.90
CA ALA A 104 -8.09 11.97 -3.24
C ALA A 104 -6.56 11.98 -3.19
N TRP A 105 -5.95 11.30 -2.22
CA TRP A 105 -4.49 11.15 -2.17
C TRP A 105 -3.96 10.31 -3.34
N THR A 106 -4.60 9.19 -3.65
CA THR A 106 -4.26 8.35 -4.82
C THR A 106 -4.33 9.17 -6.11
N ALA A 107 -5.33 10.03 -6.26
CA ALA A 107 -5.44 10.93 -7.41
C ALA A 107 -4.29 11.94 -7.50
N ARG A 108 -3.84 12.50 -6.37
CA ARG A 108 -2.67 13.39 -6.37
C ARG A 108 -1.37 12.66 -6.66
N MET A 109 -1.25 11.42 -6.22
CA MET A 109 -0.11 10.57 -6.59
C MET A 109 -0.16 10.20 -8.08
N PHE A 110 -1.34 10.02 -8.67
CA PHE A 110 -1.48 9.73 -10.12
C PHE A 110 -0.87 10.84 -11.00
N ASP A 111 -0.97 12.10 -10.59
CA ASP A 111 -0.36 13.25 -11.30
C ASP A 111 1.16 13.10 -11.50
N LYS A 112 1.85 12.38 -10.61
CA LYS A 112 3.32 12.19 -10.63
C LYS A 112 3.75 10.74 -10.90
N HIS A 113 2.97 9.78 -10.45
CA HIS A 113 3.25 8.34 -10.48
C HIS A 113 2.04 7.57 -11.02
N ALA A 114 1.62 7.89 -12.24
CA ALA A 114 0.45 7.31 -12.89
C ALA A 114 0.48 5.77 -12.95
N ALA A 115 1.67 5.17 -13.17
CA ALA A 115 1.84 3.72 -13.20
C ALA A 115 1.54 3.07 -11.84
N TRP A 116 2.04 3.64 -10.75
CA TRP A 116 1.75 3.17 -9.39
C TRP A 116 0.27 3.35 -9.02
N ALA A 117 -0.32 4.51 -9.31
CA ALA A 117 -1.74 4.72 -9.04
C ALA A 117 -2.62 3.77 -9.89
N SER A 118 -2.21 3.43 -11.11
CA SER A 118 -2.88 2.42 -11.94
C SER A 118 -2.76 1.01 -11.36
N SER A 119 -1.64 0.66 -10.72
CA SER A 119 -1.49 -0.63 -10.04
C SER A 119 -2.37 -0.72 -8.78
N VAL A 120 -2.58 0.39 -8.06
CA VAL A 120 -3.57 0.48 -6.95
C VAL A 120 -4.97 0.16 -7.45
N VAL A 121 -5.40 0.77 -8.56
CA VAL A 121 -6.70 0.48 -9.18
C VAL A 121 -6.80 -0.99 -9.60
N THR A 122 -5.78 -1.51 -10.27
CA THR A 122 -5.74 -2.91 -10.75
C THR A 122 -5.88 -3.88 -9.59
N ARG A 123 -5.08 -3.73 -8.52
CA ARG A 123 -5.18 -4.58 -7.34
C ARG A 123 -6.53 -4.42 -6.64
N CYS A 124 -7.13 -3.23 -6.63
CA CYS A 124 -8.47 -3.03 -6.08
C CYS A 124 -9.53 -3.88 -6.81
N PHE A 125 -9.47 -3.96 -8.15
CA PHE A 125 -10.35 -4.83 -8.93
C PHE A 125 -10.11 -6.32 -8.66
N GLU A 126 -8.85 -6.75 -8.56
CA GLU A 126 -8.49 -8.13 -8.20
C GLU A 126 -9.06 -8.52 -6.83
N GLU A 127 -8.89 -7.64 -5.84
CA GLU A 127 -9.42 -7.80 -4.49
C GLU A 127 -10.95 -7.81 -4.46
N LEU A 128 -11.61 -6.96 -5.27
CA LEU A 128 -13.06 -6.93 -5.38
C LEU A 128 -13.59 -8.24 -5.96
N ARG A 129 -12.99 -8.73 -7.05
CA ARG A 129 -13.36 -10.01 -7.66
C ARG A 129 -13.18 -11.15 -6.67
N ARG A 130 -12.07 -11.18 -5.93
CA ARG A 130 -11.81 -12.17 -4.90
C ARG A 130 -12.86 -12.11 -3.77
N ALA A 131 -13.16 -10.92 -3.27
CA ALA A 131 -14.16 -10.72 -2.22
C ALA A 131 -15.55 -11.19 -2.65
N LEU A 132 -15.96 -10.93 -3.90
CA LEU A 132 -17.22 -11.43 -4.46
C LEU A 132 -17.22 -12.96 -4.57
N GLY A 133 -16.15 -13.56 -5.10
CA GLY A 133 -16.03 -15.02 -5.27
C GLY A 133 -16.01 -15.80 -3.95
N GLU A 134 -15.45 -15.20 -2.89
CA GLU A 134 -15.39 -15.79 -1.55
C GLU A 134 -16.61 -15.45 -0.68
N GLY A 135 -17.60 -14.72 -1.20
CA GLY A 135 -18.79 -14.33 -0.45
C GLY A 135 -18.48 -13.40 0.72
N ARG A 136 -17.56 -12.44 0.55
CA ARG A 136 -17.18 -11.39 1.52
C ARG A 136 -17.82 -10.04 1.16
N PRO A 137 -19.13 -9.86 1.37
CA PRO A 137 -19.86 -8.69 0.87
C PRO A 137 -19.43 -7.38 1.51
N SER A 138 -19.09 -7.39 2.80
CA SER A 138 -18.59 -6.18 3.48
C SER A 138 -17.29 -5.69 2.85
N THR A 139 -16.37 -6.61 2.52
CA THR A 139 -15.12 -6.24 1.83
C THR A 139 -15.39 -5.76 0.41
N ALA A 140 -16.25 -6.44 -0.34
CA ALA A 140 -16.63 -6.03 -1.69
C ALA A 140 -17.26 -4.63 -1.71
N GLN A 141 -18.15 -4.34 -0.76
CA GLN A 141 -18.80 -3.03 -0.61
C GLN A 141 -17.77 -1.92 -0.40
N LEU A 142 -16.78 -2.14 0.47
CA LEU A 142 -15.77 -1.12 0.80
C LEU A 142 -14.81 -0.87 -0.35
N LEU A 143 -14.44 -1.93 -1.10
CA LEU A 143 -13.64 -1.79 -2.32
C LEU A 143 -14.43 -1.08 -3.43
N LEU A 144 -15.70 -1.41 -3.61
CA LEU A 144 -16.56 -0.77 -4.60
C LEU A 144 -16.76 0.72 -4.29
N ARG A 145 -16.96 1.06 -3.02
CA ARG A 145 -16.98 2.45 -2.54
C ARG A 145 -15.68 3.19 -2.88
N PHE A 146 -14.52 2.55 -2.67
CA PHE A 146 -13.24 3.15 -3.00
C PHE A 146 -13.11 3.43 -4.51
N LEU A 147 -13.53 2.48 -5.37
CA LEU A 147 -13.57 2.69 -6.82
C LEU A 147 -14.50 3.85 -7.22
N VAL A 148 -15.67 3.99 -6.58
CA VAL A 148 -16.56 5.15 -6.79
C VAL A 148 -15.88 6.46 -6.39
N CYS A 149 -15.20 6.48 -5.24
CA CYS A 149 -14.43 7.66 -4.83
C CYS A 149 -13.30 8.00 -5.82
N LEU A 150 -12.62 7.00 -6.41
CA LEU A 150 -11.63 7.20 -7.46
C LEU A 150 -12.25 7.73 -8.76
N GLY A 151 -13.49 7.33 -9.08
CA GLY A 151 -14.27 7.91 -10.17
C GLY A 151 -14.57 9.40 -9.96
N ASN A 152 -14.90 9.80 -8.73
CA ASN A 152 -15.13 11.21 -8.40
C ASN A 152 -13.87 12.08 -8.56
N THR A 153 -12.68 11.50 -8.35
CA THR A 153 -11.41 12.24 -8.45
C THR A 153 -10.85 12.29 -9.86
N GLY A 154 -11.44 11.55 -10.80
CA GLY A 154 -11.00 11.47 -12.20
C GLY A 154 -9.88 10.46 -12.45
N VAL A 155 -9.47 9.67 -11.44
CA VAL A 155 -8.51 8.56 -11.63
C VAL A 155 -9.14 7.45 -12.48
N LEU A 156 -10.44 7.22 -12.30
CA LEU A 156 -11.24 6.34 -13.13
C LEU A 156 -12.20 7.16 -13.99
N ALA A 157 -12.41 6.72 -15.23
CA ALA A 157 -13.43 7.32 -16.07
C ALA A 157 -14.82 7.03 -15.48
N LEU A 158 -15.55 8.09 -15.13
CA LEU A 158 -16.84 7.97 -14.46
C LEU A 158 -17.85 7.06 -15.19
N PRO A 159 -17.99 7.09 -16.54
CA PRO A 159 -18.88 6.16 -17.23
C PRO A 159 -18.55 4.68 -16.97
N GLN A 160 -17.26 4.32 -16.89
CA GLN A 160 -16.83 2.95 -16.62
C GLN A 160 -17.13 2.53 -15.18
N VAL A 161 -17.07 3.47 -14.23
CA VAL A 161 -17.48 3.21 -12.84
C VAL A 161 -18.99 2.94 -12.78
N MET A 162 -19.80 3.67 -13.56
CA MET A 162 -21.24 3.41 -13.61
C MET A 162 -21.55 2.06 -14.28
N ASP A 163 -20.83 1.72 -15.35
CA ASP A 163 -20.96 0.41 -16.01
C ASP A 163 -20.60 -0.74 -15.05
N LEU A 164 -19.58 -0.55 -14.21
CA LEU A 164 -19.26 -1.50 -13.15
C LEU A 164 -20.42 -1.66 -12.15
N LEU A 165 -21.06 -0.57 -11.71
CA LEU A 165 -22.20 -0.64 -10.79
C LEU A 165 -23.39 -1.36 -11.42
N GLN A 166 -23.66 -1.15 -12.71
CA GLN A 166 -24.68 -1.89 -13.46
C GLN A 166 -24.35 -3.39 -13.53
N GLN A 167 -23.09 -3.76 -13.78
CA GLN A 167 -22.66 -5.16 -13.77
C GLN A 167 -22.78 -5.79 -12.38
N VAL A 168 -22.49 -5.05 -11.32
CA VAL A 168 -22.69 -5.53 -9.93
C VAL A 168 -24.17 -5.72 -9.64
N LEU A 169 -25.04 -4.80 -10.07
CA LEU A 169 -26.48 -4.94 -9.95
C LEU A 169 -26.98 -6.21 -10.67
N ALA A 170 -26.46 -6.47 -11.88
CA ALA A 170 -26.82 -7.64 -12.67
C ALA A 170 -26.46 -8.99 -12.00
N LEU A 171 -25.57 -9.01 -11.00
CA LEU A 171 -25.28 -10.23 -10.22
C LEU A 171 -26.50 -10.76 -9.46
N SER A 172 -27.48 -9.89 -9.19
CA SER A 172 -28.73 -10.23 -8.53
C SER A 172 -29.81 -10.76 -9.49
N GLU A 173 -29.63 -10.62 -10.80
CA GLU A 173 -30.67 -10.96 -11.78
C GLU A 173 -31.01 -12.46 -11.76
N GLY A 174 -32.31 -12.77 -11.71
CA GLY A 174 -32.81 -14.15 -11.69
C GLY A 174 -32.57 -14.91 -10.39
N LEU A 175 -31.91 -14.31 -9.39
CA LEU A 175 -31.68 -14.93 -8.09
C LEU A 175 -32.79 -14.57 -7.10
N ARG A 176 -33.17 -15.54 -6.26
CA ARG A 176 -34.08 -15.25 -5.13
C ARG A 176 -33.32 -14.48 -4.05
N PRO A 177 -33.97 -13.57 -3.28
CA PRO A 177 -33.31 -12.81 -2.21
C PRO A 177 -32.53 -13.71 -1.23
N ALA A 178 -33.15 -14.80 -0.75
CA ALA A 178 -32.52 -15.77 0.15
C ALA A 178 -31.30 -16.54 -0.43
N LYS A 179 -30.98 -16.34 -1.71
CA LYS A 179 -29.83 -16.92 -2.41
C LYS A 179 -28.87 -15.85 -2.94
N GLY A 180 -28.86 -14.66 -2.33
CA GLY A 180 -28.01 -13.55 -2.74
C GLY A 180 -28.60 -12.66 -3.83
N GLY A 181 -29.90 -12.80 -4.14
CA GLY A 181 -30.60 -11.93 -5.09
C GLY A 181 -30.72 -10.47 -4.63
N ASP A 182 -30.41 -10.17 -3.37
CA ASP A 182 -30.32 -8.81 -2.84
C ASP A 182 -28.88 -8.23 -2.85
N MET A 183 -27.87 -9.07 -3.07
CA MET A 183 -26.46 -8.69 -2.91
C MET A 183 -26.01 -7.62 -3.90
N GLY A 184 -26.25 -7.83 -5.20
CA GLY A 184 -25.88 -6.89 -6.25
C GLY A 184 -26.57 -5.54 -6.05
N VAL A 185 -27.86 -5.57 -5.71
CA VAL A 185 -28.66 -4.39 -5.38
C VAL A 185 -28.06 -3.64 -4.18
N TYR A 186 -27.78 -4.34 -3.08
CA TYR A 186 -27.18 -3.74 -1.88
C TYR A 186 -25.82 -3.08 -2.18
N LEU A 187 -24.95 -3.78 -2.90
CA LEU A 187 -23.61 -3.28 -3.23
C LEU A 187 -23.67 -2.05 -4.15
N ALA A 188 -24.51 -2.08 -5.18
CA ALA A 188 -24.65 -0.98 -6.12
C ALA A 188 -25.25 0.26 -5.44
N LEU A 189 -26.40 0.13 -4.77
CA LEU A 189 -27.10 1.26 -4.15
C LEU A 189 -26.30 1.91 -3.01
N THR A 190 -25.62 1.11 -2.17
CA THR A 190 -24.79 1.70 -1.10
C THR A 190 -23.54 2.39 -1.63
N SER A 191 -23.06 2.02 -2.81
CA SER A 191 -21.94 2.68 -3.48
C SER A 191 -22.38 3.99 -4.17
N LEU A 192 -23.62 4.05 -4.68
CA LEU A 192 -24.17 5.28 -5.27
C LEU A 192 -24.19 6.46 -4.30
N LEU A 193 -24.35 6.23 -3.00
CA LEU A 193 -24.29 7.27 -1.98
C LEU A 193 -22.96 8.04 -1.97
N PHE A 194 -21.91 7.47 -2.56
CA PHE A 194 -20.59 8.09 -2.66
C PHE A 194 -20.34 8.75 -4.00
N VAL A 195 -21.27 8.67 -4.97
CA VAL A 195 -21.18 9.46 -6.21
C VAL A 195 -21.39 10.92 -5.84
N SER A 196 -20.38 11.75 -6.09
CA SER A 196 -20.47 13.18 -5.76
C SER A 196 -21.53 13.87 -6.63
N PRO A 197 -22.15 14.98 -6.18
CA PRO A 197 -23.10 15.73 -7.01
C PRO A 197 -22.53 16.15 -8.37
N ALA A 198 -21.24 16.50 -8.40
CA ALA A 198 -20.54 16.84 -9.63
C ALA A 198 -20.33 15.64 -10.58
N ALA A 199 -20.14 14.45 -10.03
CA ALA A 199 -20.10 13.22 -10.82
C ALA A 199 -21.49 12.85 -11.33
N HIS A 200 -22.51 12.89 -10.46
CA HIS A 200 -23.91 12.64 -10.83
C HIS A 200 -24.34 13.50 -12.03
N ALA A 201 -24.05 14.80 -12.00
CA ALA A 201 -24.39 15.72 -13.10
C ALA A 201 -23.73 15.36 -14.44
N LYS A 202 -22.61 14.61 -14.44
CA LYS A 202 -21.90 14.17 -15.66
C LYS A 202 -22.34 12.79 -16.15
N ALA A 203 -23.04 12.01 -15.32
CA ALA A 203 -23.42 10.63 -15.60
C ALA A 203 -24.89 10.36 -15.28
N THR A 204 -25.75 11.39 -15.35
CA THR A 204 -27.14 11.34 -14.90
C THR A 204 -27.90 10.17 -15.53
N GLU A 205 -27.88 10.02 -16.85
CA GLU A 205 -28.55 8.91 -17.54
C GLU A 205 -28.10 7.53 -17.04
N LYS A 206 -26.80 7.35 -16.76
CA LYS A 206 -26.26 6.08 -16.28
C LYS A 206 -26.56 5.83 -14.80
N VAL A 207 -26.66 6.89 -13.99
CA VAL A 207 -27.07 6.80 -12.59
C VAL A 207 -28.56 6.48 -12.49
N ASP A 208 -29.38 7.19 -13.28
CA ASP A 208 -30.83 6.96 -13.35
C ASP A 208 -31.14 5.53 -13.81
N ALA A 209 -30.33 4.94 -14.69
CA ALA A 209 -30.48 3.54 -15.09
C ALA A 209 -30.17 2.51 -13.99
N ILE A 210 -29.56 2.92 -12.87
CA ILE A 210 -29.27 2.05 -11.72
C ILE A 210 -30.39 2.13 -10.66
N ILE A 211 -31.15 3.23 -10.66
CA ILE A 211 -32.23 3.54 -9.68
C ILE A 211 -33.57 3.03 -10.21
#